data_AF-A0A455AY28-F1
#
_entry.id   AF-A0A455AY28-F1
#
_cell.length_a   1.000
_cell.length_b   1.000
_cell.length_c   1.000
_cell.angle_alpha   90.00
_cell.angle_beta   90.00
_cell.angle_gamma   90.00
#
_symmetry.space_group_name_H-M   'P 1'
#
loop_
_entity.id
_entity.type
_entity.pdbx_description
1 polymer ?
#
loop_
_entity_poly.entity_id
_entity_poly.type
_entity_poly.pdbx_seq_one_letter_code
_entity_poly.pdbx_strand_id
1 'polypeptide(L)'
;MTFASVFAVLFNGCTGIMAGANMSGELQDPSRAIPLGTIVAVAYTFFVYILLFFLSSFTCDRILLREDYGFFQAISLWPPLVLTGIYATSLSASMSSLIGASRILHALAQDNLFGAILAPAKVVSQGGNPWGAVLYSWGLVQVSFPLQAALTLTVSATPPPPAPVTLAGPGRVSRALGDVPGKAGCVGV
;
A
#
# COMPACT_ATOMS: atom_id res chain seq x y z
N MET A 1 -5.72 -12.79 13.82
CA MET A 1 -5.71 -12.44 12.39
C MET A 1 -6.37 -13.55 11.62
N THR A 2 -7.35 -13.24 10.78
CA THR A 2 -7.99 -14.23 9.90
C THR A 2 -7.14 -14.39 8.63
N PHE A 3 -7.27 -15.52 7.93
CA PHE A 3 -6.58 -15.73 6.65
C PHE A 3 -6.92 -14.62 5.63
N ALA A 4 -8.20 -14.23 5.58
CA ALA A 4 -8.69 -13.19 4.66
C ALA A 4 -8.02 -11.83 4.88
N SER A 5 -7.75 -11.42 6.12
CA SER A 5 -7.09 -10.13 6.39
C SER A 5 -5.63 -10.13 5.94
N VAL A 6 -4.93 -11.26 6.12
CA VAL A 6 -3.52 -11.39 5.66
C VAL A 6 -3.45 -11.43 4.13
N PHE A 7 -4.37 -12.16 3.50
CA PHE A 7 -4.48 -12.21 2.04
C PHE A 7 -4.77 -10.83 1.43
N ALA A 8 -5.68 -10.06 2.03
CA ALA A 8 -6.02 -8.71 1.53
C ALA A 8 -4.81 -7.76 1.52
N VAL A 9 -3.98 -7.81 2.56
CA VAL A 9 -2.75 -6.99 2.65
C VAL A 9 -1.71 -7.47 1.63
N LEU A 10 -1.50 -8.79 1.51
CA LEU A 10 -0.54 -9.35 0.56
C LEU A 10 -0.96 -9.10 -0.90
N PHE A 11 -2.25 -9.22 -1.22
CA PHE A 11 -2.80 -9.00 -2.54
C PHE A 11 -2.61 -7.56 -3.01
N ASN A 12 -2.82 -6.58 -2.12
CA ASN A 12 -2.56 -5.17 -2.43
C ASN A 12 -1.13 -4.97 -2.95
N GLY A 13 -0.14 -5.57 -2.28
CA GLY A 13 1.28 -5.49 -2.67
C GLY A 13 1.62 -6.05 -4.05
N CYS A 14 0.76 -6.92 -4.63
CA CYS A 14 0.97 -7.52 -5.95
C CYS A 14 0.22 -6.81 -7.09
N THR A 15 -0.67 -5.85 -6.79
CA THR A 15 -1.57 -5.21 -7.77
C THR A 15 -0.83 -4.31 -8.79
N GLY A 16 0.46 -4.03 -8.57
CA GLY A 16 1.27 -3.08 -9.37
C GLY A 16 1.70 -3.53 -10.78
N ILE A 17 1.29 -4.72 -11.25
CA ILE A 17 1.75 -5.28 -12.53
C ILE A 17 1.39 -4.39 -13.74
N MET A 18 0.28 -3.66 -13.68
CA MET A 18 -0.19 -2.80 -14.78
C MET A 18 0.63 -1.51 -14.95
N ALA A 19 1.51 -1.15 -14.01
CA ALA A 19 2.32 0.06 -14.12
C ALA A 19 3.22 0.05 -15.38
N GLY A 20 3.71 -1.11 -15.80
CA GLY A 20 4.54 -1.26 -17.02
C GLY A 20 3.74 -1.06 -18.32
N ALA A 21 2.47 -1.48 -18.35
CA ALA A 21 1.61 -1.31 -19.53
C ALA A 21 1.21 0.16 -19.75
N ASN A 22 1.11 0.94 -18.67
CA ASN A 22 0.77 2.37 -18.71
C ASN A 22 1.81 3.26 -19.42
N MET A 23 3.02 2.74 -19.67
CA MET A 23 4.09 3.44 -20.40
C MET A 23 4.39 2.81 -21.78
N SER A 24 3.51 1.92 -22.26
CA SER A 24 3.70 1.19 -23.51
C SER A 24 3.85 2.07 -24.76
N GLY A 25 3.31 3.28 -24.77
CA GLY A 25 3.41 4.22 -25.88
C GLY A 25 4.81 4.82 -26.11
N GLU A 26 5.72 4.69 -25.13
CA GLU A 26 7.09 5.21 -25.21
C GLU A 26 8.12 4.09 -25.49
N LEU A 27 7.66 2.85 -25.71
CA LEU A 27 8.50 1.69 -25.96
C LEU A 27 8.75 1.52 -27.46
N GLN A 28 9.99 1.17 -27.83
CA GLN A 28 10.36 0.85 -29.22
C GLN A 28 9.54 -0.33 -29.78
N ASP A 29 9.34 -1.39 -28.99
CA ASP A 29 8.60 -2.61 -29.37
C ASP A 29 7.65 -3.09 -28.24
N PRO A 30 6.43 -2.52 -28.12
CA PRO A 30 5.54 -2.81 -26.99
C PRO A 30 5.06 -4.26 -26.94
N SER A 31 4.80 -4.88 -28.09
CA SER A 31 4.25 -6.24 -28.19
C SER A 31 5.15 -7.32 -27.57
N ARG A 32 6.47 -7.11 -27.54
CA ARG A 32 7.42 -8.06 -26.93
C ARG A 32 7.90 -7.62 -25.56
N ALA A 33 8.10 -6.31 -25.34
CA ALA A 33 8.68 -5.80 -24.11
C ALA A 33 7.72 -5.86 -22.91
N ILE A 34 6.41 -5.65 -23.09
CA ILE A 34 5.42 -5.73 -22.00
C ILE A 34 5.35 -7.14 -21.40
N PRO A 35 5.14 -8.22 -22.17
CA PRO A 35 5.02 -9.56 -21.58
C PRO A 35 6.34 -10.03 -20.96
N LEU A 36 7.47 -9.75 -21.62
CA LEU A 36 8.78 -10.18 -21.12
C LEU A 36 9.16 -9.42 -19.83
N GLY A 37 8.97 -8.10 -19.81
CA GLY A 37 9.22 -7.29 -18.62
C GLY A 37 8.33 -7.69 -17.44
N THR A 38 7.05 -7.96 -17.69
CA THR A 38 6.09 -8.36 -16.65
C THR A 38 6.45 -9.71 -16.02
N ILE A 39 6.76 -10.72 -16.84
CA ILE A 39 7.11 -12.06 -16.34
C ILE A 39 8.41 -12.01 -15.53
N VAL A 40 9.43 -11.30 -16.00
CA VAL A 40 10.71 -11.16 -15.28
C VAL A 40 10.51 -10.38 -13.97
N ALA A 41 9.72 -9.31 -13.98
CA ALA A 41 9.44 -8.52 -12.77
C ALA A 41 8.70 -9.34 -11.70
N VAL A 42 7.65 -10.09 -12.10
CA VAL A 42 6.88 -10.95 -11.18
C VAL A 42 7.75 -12.09 -10.64
N ALA A 43 8.58 -12.72 -11.47
CA ALA A 43 9.50 -13.75 -11.03
C ALA A 43 10.52 -13.21 -10.02
N TYR A 44 11.05 -12.01 -10.26
CA TYR A 44 12.00 -11.35 -9.37
C TYR A 44 11.37 -11.00 -8.01
N THR A 45 10.20 -10.37 -7.99
CA THR A 45 9.52 -10.02 -6.72
C THR A 45 9.10 -11.24 -5.93
N PHE A 46 8.62 -12.28 -6.63
CA PHE A 46 8.31 -13.57 -6.00
C PHE A 46 9.55 -14.16 -5.31
N PHE A 47 10.70 -14.18 -5.99
CA PHE A 47 11.95 -14.68 -5.42
C PHE A 47 12.38 -13.86 -4.19
N VAL A 48 12.34 -12.53 -4.27
CA VAL A 48 12.71 -11.65 -3.14
C VAL A 48 11.79 -11.85 -1.94
N TYR A 49 10.47 -12.01 -2.15
CA TYR A 49 9.53 -12.28 -1.05
C TYR A 49 9.78 -13.63 -0.38
N ILE A 50 10.05 -14.69 -1.15
CA ILE A 50 10.38 -16.01 -0.60
C ILE A 50 11.70 -15.95 0.18
N LEU A 51 12.72 -15.28 -0.37
CA LEU A 51 14.00 -15.09 0.29
C LEU A 51 13.83 -14.35 1.62
N LEU A 52 13.13 -13.22 1.65
CA LEU A 52 12.88 -12.46 2.87
C LEU A 52 12.09 -13.27 3.91
N PHE A 53 11.11 -14.07 3.47
CA PHE A 53 10.35 -14.94 4.35
C PHE A 53 11.26 -15.98 5.06
N PHE A 54 12.12 -16.66 4.30
CA PHE A 54 13.06 -17.62 4.88
C PHE A 54 14.07 -16.94 5.81
N LEU A 55 14.70 -15.84 5.38
CA LEU A 55 15.68 -15.11 6.21
C LEU A 55 15.05 -14.61 7.52
N SER A 56 13.84 -14.05 7.46
CA SER A 56 13.14 -13.59 8.65
C SER A 56 12.71 -14.75 9.56
N SER A 57 12.35 -15.90 8.99
CA SER A 57 11.96 -17.07 9.80
C SER A 57 13.13 -17.73 10.52
N PHE A 58 14.36 -17.66 9.97
CA PHE A 58 15.55 -18.20 10.62
C PHE A 58 16.15 -17.23 11.66
N THR A 59 15.91 -15.93 11.52
CA THR A 59 16.57 -14.89 12.35
C THR A 59 15.69 -14.38 13.50
N CYS A 60 14.37 -14.40 13.36
CA CYS A 60 13.47 -13.67 14.26
C CYS A 60 12.49 -14.60 15.00
N ASP A 61 12.29 -14.33 16.30
CA ASP A 61 11.34 -15.06 17.14
C ASP A 61 9.88 -14.61 16.88
N ARG A 62 8.92 -15.54 16.99
CA ARG A 62 7.50 -15.33 16.64
C ARG A 62 6.85 -14.19 17.43
N ILE A 63 7.31 -13.95 18.66
CA ILE A 63 6.78 -12.90 19.53
C ILE A 63 7.17 -11.51 19.00
N LEU A 64 8.42 -11.34 18.57
CA LEU A 64 8.94 -10.10 17.99
C LEU A 64 8.19 -9.70 16.72
N LEU A 65 7.93 -10.65 15.79
CA LEU A 65 7.20 -10.35 14.56
C LEU A 65 5.73 -9.93 14.78
N ARG A 66 5.15 -10.26 15.93
CA ARG A 66 3.74 -9.99 16.22
C ARG A 66 3.54 -8.64 16.89
N GLU A 67 4.44 -8.30 17.80
CA GLU A 67 4.32 -7.08 18.62
C GLU A 67 4.97 -5.88 17.93
N ASP A 68 6.01 -6.08 17.11
CA ASP A 68 6.82 -4.98 16.58
C ASP A 68 6.82 -4.93 15.04
N TYR A 69 6.09 -3.96 14.48
CA TYR A 69 6.09 -3.67 13.03
C TYR A 69 7.43 -3.10 12.55
N GLY A 70 8.27 -2.60 13.47
CA GLY A 70 9.58 -2.03 13.19
C GLY A 70 10.74 -3.04 13.18
N PHE A 71 10.47 -4.34 13.20
CA PHE A 71 11.50 -5.38 13.42
C PHE A 71 12.71 -5.28 12.45
N PHE A 72 12.51 -4.81 11.22
CA PHE A 72 13.61 -4.60 10.26
C PHE A 72 14.62 -3.53 10.73
N GLN A 73 14.18 -2.53 11.51
CA GLN A 73 15.08 -1.50 12.06
C GLN A 73 15.98 -2.06 13.16
N ALA A 74 15.49 -3.05 13.92
CA ALA A 74 16.22 -3.66 15.04
C ALA A 74 17.36 -4.59 14.58
N ILE A 75 17.24 -5.18 13.38
CA ILE A 75 18.20 -6.16 12.84
C ILE A 75 19.22 -5.50 11.90
N SER A 76 18.94 -4.30 11.41
CA SER A 76 19.82 -3.61 10.46
C SER A 76 21.13 -3.15 11.11
N LEU A 77 22.25 -3.31 10.39
CA LEU A 77 23.54 -2.75 10.80
C LEU A 77 23.48 -1.23 11.05
N TRP A 78 22.59 -0.53 10.37
CA TRP A 78 22.38 0.89 10.56
C TRP A 78 20.88 1.25 10.52
N PRO A 79 20.22 1.45 11.68
CA PRO A 79 18.78 1.72 11.76
C PRO A 79 18.20 2.80 10.83
N PRO A 80 18.84 3.96 10.58
CA PRO A 80 18.29 4.98 9.67
C PRO A 80 18.26 4.53 8.20
N LEU A 81 19.02 3.51 7.81
CA LEU A 81 19.03 3.00 6.43
C LEU A 81 17.66 2.41 6.04
N VAL A 82 17.01 1.72 6.97
CA VAL A 82 15.67 1.14 6.75
C VAL A 82 14.64 2.25 6.58
N LEU A 83 14.70 3.28 7.42
CA LEU A 83 13.77 4.41 7.37
C LEU A 83 13.90 5.19 6.06
N THR A 84 15.13 5.50 5.63
CA THR A 84 15.39 6.20 4.36
C THR A 84 14.94 5.36 3.15
N GLY A 85 15.11 4.04 3.20
CA GLY A 85 14.59 3.12 2.18
C GLY A 85 13.05 3.12 2.08
N ILE A 86 12.35 3.12 3.22
CA ILE A 86 10.88 3.20 3.27
C ILE A 86 10.41 4.53 2.65
N TYR A 87 11.05 5.65 3.00
CA TYR A 87 10.72 6.94 2.39
C TYR A 87 11.01 6.97 0.89
N ALA A 88 12.17 6.50 0.46
CA ALA A 88 12.53 6.46 -0.96
C ALA A 88 11.56 5.59 -1.78
N THR A 89 11.21 4.41 -1.28
CA THR A 89 10.27 3.49 -1.94
C THR A 89 8.87 4.08 -2.01
N SER A 90 8.40 4.69 -0.92
CA SER A 90 7.08 5.33 -0.85
C SER A 90 6.98 6.51 -1.81
N LEU A 91 8.00 7.36 -1.86
CA LEU A 91 8.07 8.48 -2.80
C LEU A 91 8.09 8.00 -4.25
N SER A 92 8.90 6.98 -4.57
CA SER A 92 8.95 6.40 -5.92
C SER A 92 7.60 5.81 -6.35
N ALA A 93 6.94 5.06 -5.46
CA ALA A 93 5.63 4.46 -5.73
C ALA A 93 4.54 5.52 -5.95
N SER A 94 4.57 6.60 -5.14
CA SER A 94 3.65 7.74 -5.27
C SER A 94 3.83 8.46 -6.61
N MET A 95 5.07 8.78 -6.99
CA MET A 95 5.37 9.44 -8.27
C MET A 95 4.97 8.58 -9.47
N SER A 96 5.27 7.27 -9.43
CA SER A 96 4.87 6.34 -10.49
C SER A 96 3.35 6.27 -10.65
N SER A 97 2.61 6.27 -9.55
CA SER A 97 1.15 6.22 -9.56
C SER A 97 0.54 7.52 -10.10
N LEU A 98 1.13 8.68 -9.78
CA LEU A 98 0.70 9.99 -10.28
C LEU A 98 0.94 10.12 -11.80
N ILE A 99 2.09 9.68 -12.29
CA ILE A 99 2.42 9.69 -13.73
C ILE A 99 1.51 8.72 -14.50
N GLY A 100 1.27 7.53 -13.96
CA GLY A 100 0.36 6.55 -14.58
C GLY A 100 -1.09 7.05 -14.64
N ALA A 101 -1.60 7.58 -13.53
CA ALA A 101 -2.98 8.08 -13.45
C ALA A 101 -3.23 9.27 -14.39
N SER A 102 -2.28 10.21 -14.48
CA SER A 102 -2.41 11.37 -15.38
C SER A 102 -2.43 10.97 -16.86
N ARG A 103 -1.64 9.96 -17.27
CA ARG A 103 -1.67 9.41 -18.64
C ARG A 103 -2.98 8.71 -18.97
N ILE A 104 -3.50 7.86 -18.07
CA ILE A 104 -4.80 7.18 -18.27
C ILE A 104 -5.94 8.20 -18.35
N LEU A 105 -5.96 9.16 -17.43
CA LEU A 105 -6.98 10.21 -17.41
C LEU A 105 -6.93 11.07 -18.67
N HIS A 106 -5.74 11.36 -19.17
CA HIS A 106 -5.56 12.10 -20.41
C HIS A 106 -6.12 11.34 -21.61
N ALA A 107 -5.84 10.04 -21.73
CA ALA A 107 -6.41 9.18 -22.78
C ALA A 107 -7.95 9.16 -22.71
N LEU A 108 -8.52 8.97 -21.53
CA LEU A 108 -9.98 9.01 -21.33
C LEU A 108 -10.61 10.37 -21.68
N ALA A 109 -9.90 11.47 -21.45
CA ALA A 109 -10.37 12.81 -21.82
C ALA A 109 -10.38 13.04 -23.34
N GLN A 110 -9.47 12.39 -24.09
CA GLN A 110 -9.44 12.44 -25.56
C GLN A 110 -10.61 11.66 -26.18
N ASP A 111 -11.05 10.58 -25.53
CA ASP A 111 -12.15 9.73 -26.00
C ASP A 111 -13.55 10.38 -25.83
N ASN A 112 -13.64 11.62 -25.32
CA ASN A 112 -14.88 12.40 -25.08
C ASN A 112 -16.02 11.63 -24.37
N LEU A 113 -15.69 10.58 -23.62
CA LEU A 113 -16.67 9.67 -23.02
C LEU A 113 -17.53 10.32 -21.91
N PHE A 114 -17.03 11.38 -21.26
CA PHE A 114 -17.70 12.05 -20.14
C PHE A 114 -17.91 13.57 -20.33
N GLY A 115 -17.84 14.08 -21.56
CA GLY A 115 -18.33 15.40 -22.02
C GLY A 115 -18.09 16.62 -21.11
N ALA A 116 -18.86 16.76 -20.04
CA ALA A 116 -18.88 17.94 -19.15
C ALA A 116 -17.95 17.85 -17.93
N ILE A 117 -17.63 16.66 -17.41
CA ILE A 117 -16.83 16.50 -16.17
C ILE A 117 -15.31 16.50 -16.43
N LEU A 118 -14.90 16.19 -17.66
CA LEU A 118 -13.49 16.11 -18.09
C LEU A 118 -13.03 17.30 -18.95
N ALA A 119 -13.88 18.31 -19.18
CA ALA A 119 -13.53 19.52 -19.93
C ALA A 119 -12.24 20.23 -19.44
N PRO A 120 -11.96 20.37 -18.12
CA PRO A 120 -10.69 20.96 -17.66
C PRO A 120 -9.47 20.05 -17.84
N ALA A 121 -9.65 18.73 -18.03
CA ALA A 121 -8.55 17.78 -18.29
C ALA A 121 -8.12 17.75 -19.77
N LYS A 122 -8.89 18.38 -20.66
CA LYS A 122 -8.60 18.50 -22.10
C LYS A 122 -7.56 19.57 -22.43
N VAL A 123 -7.16 20.38 -21.44
CA VAL A 123 -6.15 21.45 -21.61
C VAL A 123 -4.75 20.83 -21.68
N VAL A 124 -4.25 20.71 -22.91
CA VAL A 124 -2.88 20.26 -23.23
C VAL A 124 -2.04 21.49 -23.58
N SER A 125 -0.85 21.59 -22.99
CA SER A 125 0.16 22.57 -23.39
C SER A 125 0.87 22.12 -24.67
N GLN A 126 1.41 23.06 -25.45
CA GLN A 126 1.99 22.83 -26.80
C GLN A 126 3.18 21.84 -26.87
N GLY A 127 3.63 21.28 -25.73
CA GLY A 127 4.67 20.24 -25.66
C GLY A 127 4.16 18.81 -25.45
N GLY A 128 2.86 18.53 -25.58
CA GLY A 128 2.30 17.18 -25.42
C GLY A 128 2.25 16.67 -23.96
N ASN A 129 2.58 17.51 -22.98
CA ASN A 129 2.56 17.16 -21.56
C ASN A 129 1.20 17.52 -20.92
N PRO A 130 0.45 16.55 -20.35
CA PRO A 130 -0.89 16.78 -19.82
C PRO A 130 -0.85 17.40 -18.40
N TRP A 131 -0.42 18.66 -18.29
CA TRP A 131 -0.39 19.41 -17.02
C TRP A 131 -1.78 19.52 -16.36
N GLY A 132 -2.84 19.63 -17.15
CA GLY A 132 -4.22 19.63 -16.64
C GLY A 132 -4.62 18.33 -15.94
N ALA A 133 -4.14 17.18 -16.43
CA ALA A 133 -4.38 15.89 -15.79
C ALA A 133 -3.64 15.77 -14.45
N VAL A 134 -2.44 16.36 -14.35
CA VAL A 134 -1.66 16.40 -13.09
C VAL A 134 -2.38 17.25 -12.03
N LEU A 135 -2.84 18.46 -12.38
CA LEU A 135 -3.62 19.30 -11.45
C LEU A 135 -4.93 18.66 -11.01
N TYR A 136 -5.62 17.97 -11.93
CA TYR A 136 -6.83 17.25 -11.59
C TYR A 136 -6.55 16.07 -10.63
N SER A 137 -5.47 15.31 -10.89
CA SER A 137 -5.05 14.24 -9.98
C SER A 137 -4.64 14.79 -8.60
N TRP A 138 -3.96 15.93 -8.54
CA TRP A 138 -3.63 16.61 -7.29
C TRP A 138 -4.89 17.04 -6.53
N GLY A 139 -5.88 17.63 -7.20
CA GLY A 139 -7.16 17.99 -6.60
C GLY A 139 -7.93 16.78 -6.06
N LEU A 140 -7.97 15.67 -6.82
CA LEU A 140 -8.60 14.43 -6.36
C LEU A 140 -7.89 13.82 -5.15
N VAL A 141 -6.56 13.83 -5.13
CA VAL A 141 -5.78 13.35 -3.98
C VAL A 141 -6.12 14.17 -2.73
N GLN A 142 -6.18 15.50 -2.87
CA GLN A 142 -6.55 16.40 -1.77
C GLN A 142 -7.99 16.20 -1.27
N VAL A 143 -8.90 15.71 -2.10
CA VAL A 143 -10.28 15.36 -1.69
C VAL A 143 -10.36 13.96 -1.06
N SER A 144 -9.57 13.00 -1.57
CA SER A 144 -9.56 11.62 -1.06
C SER A 144 -8.93 11.48 0.34
N PHE A 145 -7.90 12.27 0.65
CA PHE A 145 -7.24 12.25 1.96
C PHE A 145 -8.15 12.62 3.14
N PRO A 146 -8.90 13.75 3.11
CA PRO A 146 -9.86 14.07 4.17
C PRO A 146 -11.06 13.12 4.17
N LEU A 147 -11.45 12.55 3.02
CA LEU A 147 -12.51 11.55 2.96
C LEU A 147 -12.12 10.25 3.67
N GLN A 148 -10.88 9.78 3.48
CA GLN A 148 -10.37 8.62 4.21
C GLN A 148 -10.31 8.91 5.72
N ALA A 149 -9.85 10.09 6.12
CA ALA A 149 -9.83 10.51 7.52
C ALA A 149 -11.25 10.57 8.12
N ALA A 150 -12.22 11.11 7.38
CA ALA A 150 -13.64 11.16 7.79
C ALA A 150 -14.26 9.76 7.87
N LEU A 151 -13.92 8.86 6.94
CA LEU A 151 -14.39 7.48 6.95
C LEU A 151 -13.82 6.70 8.14
N THR A 152 -12.54 6.88 8.46
CA THR A 152 -11.91 6.28 9.65
C THR A 152 -12.56 6.78 10.95
N LEU A 153 -12.89 8.07 11.02
CA LEU A 153 -13.63 8.62 12.17
C LEU A 153 -15.04 8.04 12.27
N THR A 154 -15.73 7.84 11.15
CA THR A 154 -17.09 7.26 11.11
C THR A 154 -17.10 5.80 11.54
N VAL A 155 -16.09 5.01 11.13
CA VAL A 155 -15.93 3.60 11.56
C VAL A 155 -15.48 3.48 13.02
N SER A 156 -14.73 4.46 13.55
CA SER A 156 -14.43 4.52 14.99
C SER A 156 -15.65 4.91 15.85
N ALA A 157 -16.63 5.58 15.25
CA ALA A 157 -17.87 5.99 15.90
C ALA A 157 -18.97 4.92 15.83
N THR A 158 -18.81 3.86 15.01
CA THR A 158 -19.68 2.69 15.12
C THR A 158 -19.37 1.95 16.42
N PRO A 159 -20.33 1.84 17.36
CA PRO A 159 -20.13 1.00 18.54
C PRO A 159 -19.84 -0.43 18.08
N PRO A 160 -19.01 -1.19 18.83
CA PRO A 160 -18.72 -2.57 18.48
C PRO A 160 -20.04 -3.34 18.28
N PRO A 161 -20.11 -4.29 17.32
CA PRO A 161 -21.30 -5.12 17.18
C PRO A 161 -21.64 -5.74 18.55
N PRO A 162 -22.92 -5.79 18.95
CA PRO A 162 -23.28 -6.37 20.23
C PRO A 162 -22.68 -7.77 20.30
N ALA A 163 -21.90 -8.02 21.35
CA ALA A 163 -21.36 -9.35 21.61
C ALA A 163 -22.51 -10.36 21.52
N PRO A 164 -22.31 -11.55 20.91
CA PRO A 164 -23.31 -12.59 21.00
C PRO A 164 -23.62 -12.82 22.48
N VAL A 165 -24.88 -12.66 22.85
CA VAL A 165 -25.41 -12.86 24.20
C VAL A 165 -25.10 -14.31 24.59
N THR A 166 -23.93 -14.51 25.17
CA THR A 166 -23.57 -15.78 25.79
C THR A 166 -24.27 -15.72 27.13
N LEU A 167 -25.42 -16.42 27.22
CA LEU A 167 -26.16 -16.63 28.46
C LEU A 167 -25.16 -16.98 29.57
N ALA A 168 -25.01 -16.06 30.52
CA ALA A 168 -24.24 -16.27 31.72
C ALA A 168 -24.91 -17.38 32.53
N GLY A 169 -24.34 -18.58 32.49
CA GLY A 169 -24.46 -19.54 33.58
C GLY A 169 -23.84 -18.93 34.85
N PRO A 170 -24.37 -19.22 36.05
CA PRO A 170 -23.95 -18.53 37.26
C PRO A 170 -22.55 -18.98 37.67
N GLY A 171 -21.62 -18.02 37.76
CA GLY A 171 -20.38 -18.17 38.53
C GLY A 171 -19.07 -18.09 37.73
N ARG A 172 -18.45 -16.90 37.75
CA ARG A 172 -17.00 -16.62 37.95
C ARG A 172 -16.73 -15.14 37.60
N VAL A 173 -16.71 -14.28 38.62
CA VAL A 173 -15.50 -13.71 39.26
C VAL A 173 -14.84 -12.63 38.41
N SER A 174 -15.06 -11.38 38.86
CA SER A 174 -14.27 -10.18 38.57
C SER A 174 -12.76 -10.43 38.64
N ARG A 175 -12.03 -9.98 37.63
CA ARG A 175 -10.75 -9.27 37.76
C ARG A 175 -10.36 -8.68 36.41
N ALA A 176 -10.87 -7.47 36.17
CA ALA A 176 -10.24 -6.52 35.25
C ALA A 176 -9.20 -5.70 36.03
N LEU A 177 -8.21 -5.21 35.27
CA LEU A 177 -7.26 -4.15 35.58
C LEU A 177 -5.96 -4.53 36.32
N GLY A 178 -4.86 -4.26 35.62
CA GLY A 178 -3.51 -4.11 36.18
C GLY A 178 -2.53 -5.14 35.65
N ASP A 179 -1.87 -4.86 34.53
CA ASP A 179 -0.43 -4.55 34.51
C ASP A 179 0.09 -4.63 33.06
N VAL A 180 0.86 -3.62 32.66
CA VAL A 180 1.64 -3.59 31.42
C VAL A 180 3.09 -3.84 31.84
N PRO A 181 3.65 -5.05 31.65
CA PRO A 181 5.08 -5.23 31.52
C PRO A 181 5.37 -5.28 30.01
N GLY A 182 6.24 -4.47 29.44
CA GLY A 182 7.58 -4.16 29.91
C GLY A 182 8.48 -4.39 28.69
N LYS A 183 9.31 -3.40 28.37
CA LYS A 183 10.34 -3.46 27.33
C LYS A 183 11.12 -4.78 27.40
N ALA A 184 10.97 -5.65 26.41
CA ALA A 184 11.98 -6.62 26.02
C ALA A 184 12.55 -6.08 24.69
N GLY A 185 13.71 -5.45 24.64
CA GLY A 185 14.96 -6.01 25.11
C GLY A 185 15.46 -6.97 24.05
N CYS A 186 15.97 -6.42 22.94
CA CYS A 186 16.88 -7.16 22.07
C CYS A 186 18.08 -7.58 22.92
N VAL A 187 18.12 -8.84 23.34
CA VAL A 187 19.34 -9.45 23.86
C VAL A 187 20.16 -9.82 22.64
N GLY A 188 21.36 -9.24 22.57
CA GLY A 188 22.36 -9.56 21.57
C GLY A 188 23.07 -10.87 21.85
N VAL A 189 23.77 -11.29 20.80
CA VAL A 189 24.62 -12.48 20.59
C VAL A 189 23.86 -13.75 20.23
#